data_AF-A0A1F5EB43-F1
#
_entry.id   AF-A0A1F5EB43-F1
#
_cell.length_a   1.000
_cell.length_b   1.000
_cell.length_c   1.000
_cell.angle_alpha   90.00
_cell.angle_beta   90.00
_cell.angle_gamma   90.00
#
_symmetry.space_group_name_H-M   'P 1'
#
loop_
_entity.id
_entity.type
_entity.pdbx_description
1 polymer ?
#
loop_
_entity_poly.entity_id
_entity_poly.type
_entity_poly.pdbx_seq_one_letter_code
_entity_poly.pdbx_strand_id
1 'polypeptide(L)'
;MSGRFWFYSGFLIVATGLLVWNSALKSRIAAEEVQITNASAQERIASLKEYATRQTNARKLVSLAKKLRFEDPAVLRPLIDRAYELNPNSRDITLLASYYRPELKERVKELDPLWNGQ
;
A
#
# COMPACT_ATOMS: atom_id res chain seq x y z
N MET A 1 31.35 53.90 16.29
CA MET A 1 30.08 53.34 15.78
C MET A 1 30.21 51.82 15.55
N SER A 2 30.46 51.01 16.59
CA SER A 2 30.83 49.59 16.41
C SER A 2 30.07 48.61 17.34
N GLY A 3 29.34 49.09 18.34
CA GLY A 3 28.63 48.22 19.29
C GLY A 3 27.31 47.62 18.78
N ARG A 4 26.61 48.29 17.85
CA ARG A 4 25.28 47.85 17.38
C ARG A 4 25.35 46.66 16.42
N PHE A 5 26.40 46.56 15.60
CA PHE A 5 26.57 45.48 14.62
C PHE A 5 26.71 44.09 15.27
N TRP A 6 27.34 44.00 16.45
CA TRP A 6 27.49 42.75 17.20
C TRP A 6 26.16 42.19 17.72
N PHE A 7 25.24 43.07 18.13
CA PHE A 7 23.90 42.65 18.56
C PHE A 7 23.05 42.17 17.39
N TYR A 8 23.12 42.84 16.24
CA TYR A 8 22.39 42.39 15.03
C TYR A 8 22.95 41.09 14.47
N SER A 9 24.27 40.87 14.46
CA SER A 9 24.85 39.60 14.02
C SER A 9 24.50 38.45 14.95
N GLY A 10 24.51 38.67 16.28
CA GLY A 10 24.07 37.67 17.25
C GLY A 10 22.60 37.30 17.10
N PHE A 11 21.72 38.31 16.94
CA PHE A 11 20.29 38.08 16.71
C PHE A 11 20.01 37.29 15.41
N LEU A 12 20.76 37.59 14.34
CA LEU A 12 20.58 36.92 13.05
C LEU A 12 21.01 35.45 13.11
N ILE A 13 22.07 35.12 13.85
CA ILE A 13 22.51 33.73 14.10
C ILE A 13 21.47 32.98 14.93
N VAL A 14 20.92 33.61 15.97
CA VAL A 14 19.89 32.97 16.81
C VAL A 14 18.60 32.75 16.02
N ALA A 15 18.15 33.73 15.24
CA ALA A 15 16.95 33.62 14.42
C ALA A 15 17.08 32.56 13.33
N THR A 16 18.23 32.49 12.64
CA THR A 16 18.50 31.46 11.64
C THR A 16 18.60 30.06 12.27
N GLY A 17 19.25 29.93 13.43
CA GLY A 17 19.29 28.68 14.19
C GLY A 17 17.89 28.19 14.61
N LEU A 18 17.02 29.09 15.06
CA LEU A 18 15.63 28.77 15.43
C LEU A 18 14.79 28.31 14.22
N LEU A 19 14.98 28.95 13.06
CA LEU A 19 14.28 28.58 11.83
C LEU A 19 14.72 27.20 11.33
N VAL A 20 16.03 26.92 11.35
CA VAL A 20 16.57 25.60 10.96
C VAL A 20 16.09 24.52 11.92
N TRP A 21 16.09 24.78 13.23
CA TRP A 21 15.57 23.84 14.24
C TRP A 21 14.08 23.54 14.02
N ASN A 22 13.26 24.56 13.78
CA ASN A 22 11.83 24.38 13.52
C ASN A 22 11.59 23.59 12.21
N SER A 23 12.35 23.88 11.15
CA SER A 23 12.28 23.12 9.89
C SER A 23 12.69 21.66 10.08
N ALA A 24 13.77 21.41 10.82
CA ALA A 24 14.25 20.06 11.11
C ALA A 24 13.23 19.26 11.94
N LEU A 25 12.62 19.88 12.97
CA LEU A 25 11.55 19.26 13.74
C LEU A 25 10.34 18.89 12.88
N LYS A 26 9.85 19.80 12.03
CA LYS A 26 8.73 19.52 11.12
C LYS A 26 9.04 18.38 10.16
N SER A 27 10.26 18.33 9.60
CA SER A 27 10.66 17.22 8.72
C SER A 27 10.72 15.88 9.44
N ARG A 28 11.12 15.86 10.72
CA ARG A 28 11.15 14.63 11.54
C ARG A 28 9.74 14.16 11.88
N ILE A 29 8.86 15.07 12.27
CA ILE A 29 7.44 14.76 12.54
C ILE A 29 6.78 14.19 11.29
N ALA A 30 6.95 14.83 10.13
CA ALA A 30 6.40 14.34 8.88
C ALA A 30 6.98 12.96 8.49
N ALA A 31 8.27 12.73 8.73
CA ALA A 31 8.88 11.42 8.48
C ALA A 31 8.35 10.34 9.44
N GLU A 32 8.13 10.66 10.71
CA GLU A 32 7.51 9.75 11.69
C GLU A 32 6.06 9.45 11.34
N GLU A 33 5.26 10.44 10.94
CA GLU A 33 3.88 10.24 10.48
C GLU A 33 3.82 9.33 9.25
N VAL A 34 4.73 9.52 8.29
CA VAL A 34 4.86 8.63 7.12
C VAL A 34 5.26 7.21 7.54
N GLN A 35 6.15 7.05 8.52
CA GLN A 35 6.52 5.73 9.03
C GLN A 35 5.37 5.04 9.77
N ILE A 36 4.62 5.77 10.60
CA ILE A 36 3.46 5.24 11.34
C ILE A 36 2.35 4.81 10.37
N THR A 37 2.06 5.63 9.36
CA THR A 37 1.06 5.28 8.34
C THR A 37 1.49 4.06 7.52
N ASN A 38 2.75 3.97 7.10
CA ASN A 38 3.29 2.79 6.42
C ASN A 38 3.24 1.53 7.30
N ALA A 39 3.61 1.63 8.57
CA ALA A 39 3.54 0.52 9.52
C ALA A 39 2.09 0.03 9.69
N SER A 40 1.14 0.96 9.87
CA SER A 40 -0.28 0.61 9.99
C SER A 40 -0.86 -0.04 8.73
N ALA A 41 -0.40 0.39 7.54
CA ALA A 41 -0.77 -0.23 6.28
C ALA A 41 -0.20 -1.66 6.16
N GLN A 42 1.05 -1.88 6.59
CA GLN A 42 1.66 -3.20 6.63
C GLN A 42 0.94 -4.14 7.60
N GLU A 43 0.55 -3.67 8.80
CA GLU A 43 -0.23 -4.45 9.76
C GLU A 43 -1.59 -4.86 9.19
N ARG A 44 -2.28 -3.94 8.50
CA ARG A 44 -3.53 -4.26 7.80
C ARG A 44 -3.33 -5.34 6.74
N ILE A 45 -2.31 -5.23 5.90
CA ILE A 45 -1.98 -6.24 4.89
C ILE A 45 -1.68 -7.59 5.56
N ALA A 46 -0.92 -7.60 6.66
CA ALA A 46 -0.58 -8.82 7.40
C ALA A 46 -1.83 -9.50 7.98
N SER A 47 -2.71 -8.74 8.63
CA SER A 47 -3.96 -9.25 9.21
C SER A 47 -4.91 -9.80 8.13
N LEU A 48 -5.01 -9.14 6.98
CA LEU A 48 -5.81 -9.61 5.85
C LEU A 48 -5.22 -10.84 5.19
N LYS A 49 -3.89 -10.91 5.09
CA LYS A 49 -3.19 -12.11 4.63
C LYS A 49 -3.46 -13.29 5.56
N GLU A 50 -3.40 -13.09 6.88
CA GLU A 50 -3.73 -14.12 7.86
C GLU A 50 -5.20 -14.55 7.81
N TYR A 51 -6.12 -13.59 7.64
CA TYR A 51 -7.52 -13.90 7.41
C TYR A 51 -7.72 -14.73 6.13
N ALA A 52 -7.03 -14.35 5.04
CA ALA A 52 -7.10 -15.05 3.77
C ALA A 52 -6.66 -16.50 3.90
N THR A 53 -5.50 -16.76 4.52
CA THR A 53 -4.94 -18.12 4.64
C THR A 53 -5.86 -19.06 5.44
N ARG A 54 -6.51 -18.54 6.49
CA ARG A 54 -7.48 -19.29 7.31
C ARG A 54 -8.80 -19.57 6.60
N GLN A 55 -9.14 -18.80 5.57
CA GLN A 55 -10.40 -18.95 4.85
C GLN A 55 -10.33 -20.13 3.87
N THR A 56 -11.39 -20.94 3.85
CA THR A 56 -11.53 -22.11 2.96
C THR A 56 -12.48 -21.87 1.80
N ASN A 57 -13.24 -20.77 1.82
CA ASN A 57 -14.23 -20.45 0.79
C ASN A 57 -13.74 -19.36 -0.15
N ALA A 58 -13.44 -19.73 -1.39
CA ALA A 58 -12.97 -18.82 -2.44
C ALA A 58 -13.95 -17.67 -2.74
N ARG A 59 -15.27 -17.93 -2.73
CA ARG A 59 -16.28 -16.91 -3.04
C ARG A 59 -16.33 -15.81 -1.97
N LYS A 60 -16.10 -16.16 -0.70
CA LYS A 60 -16.04 -15.18 0.39
C LYS A 60 -14.84 -14.24 0.22
N LEU A 61 -13.68 -14.77 -0.17
CA LEU A 61 -12.49 -13.96 -0.45
C LEU A 61 -12.69 -13.02 -1.62
N VAL A 62 -13.30 -13.48 -2.72
CA VAL A 62 -13.64 -12.63 -3.87
C VAL A 62 -14.63 -11.54 -3.49
N SER A 63 -15.65 -11.85 -2.69
CA SER A 63 -16.61 -10.86 -2.20
C SER A 63 -15.92 -9.79 -1.35
N LEU A 64 -14.97 -10.18 -0.49
CA LEU A 64 -14.18 -9.25 0.30
C LEU A 64 -13.29 -8.38 -0.58
N ALA A 65 -12.59 -8.97 -1.55
CA ALA A 65 -11.78 -8.23 -2.53
C ALA A 65 -12.63 -7.23 -3.33
N LYS A 66 -13.87 -7.59 -3.73
CA LYS A 66 -14.80 -6.67 -4.39
C LYS A 66 -15.21 -5.50 -3.51
N LYS A 67 -15.42 -5.73 -2.20
CA LYS A 67 -15.72 -4.66 -1.24
C LYS A 67 -14.54 -3.71 -1.06
N LEU A 68 -13.32 -4.25 -1.08
CA LEU A 68 -12.07 -3.50 -0.93
C LEU A 68 -11.49 -3.01 -2.27
N ARG A 69 -12.25 -3.00 -3.37
CA ARG A 69 -11.73 -2.72 -4.72
C ARG A 69 -11.02 -1.36 -4.91
N PHE A 70 -11.25 -0.43 -3.98
CA PHE A 70 -10.65 0.91 -4.00
C PHE A 70 -9.41 1.02 -3.10
N GLU A 71 -9.06 -0.06 -2.37
CA GLU A 71 -7.83 -0.11 -1.60
C GLU A 71 -6.61 -0.43 -2.47
N ASP A 72 -5.44 -0.37 -1.85
CA ASP A 72 -4.16 -0.66 -2.49
C ASP A 72 -4.18 -2.09 -3.10
N PRO A 73 -3.72 -2.25 -4.36
CA PRO A 73 -3.48 -3.55 -4.98
C PRO A 73 -2.74 -4.56 -4.09
N ALA A 74 -1.83 -4.09 -3.24
CA ALA A 74 -1.09 -4.93 -2.29
C ALA A 74 -2.00 -5.60 -1.24
N VAL A 75 -3.13 -4.96 -0.90
CA VAL A 75 -4.14 -5.51 0.02
C VAL A 75 -5.02 -6.54 -0.68
N LEU A 76 -5.36 -6.29 -1.95
CA LEU A 76 -6.23 -7.17 -2.73
C LEU A 76 -5.55 -8.47 -3.16
N ARG A 77 -4.24 -8.39 -3.46
CA ARG A 77 -3.47 -9.53 -3.99
C ARG A 77 -3.52 -10.78 -3.11
N PRO A 78 -3.26 -10.73 -1.78
CA PRO A 78 -3.35 -11.92 -0.93
C PRO A 78 -4.72 -12.61 -0.94
N LEU A 79 -5.80 -11.83 -1.02
CA LEU A 79 -7.17 -12.34 -1.03
C LEU A 79 -7.48 -13.07 -2.35
N ILE A 80 -7.06 -12.48 -3.46
CA ILE A 80 -7.30 -13.01 -4.81
C ILE A 80 -6.42 -14.22 -5.07
N ASP A 81 -5.15 -14.18 -4.67
CA ASP A 81 -4.21 -15.30 -4.78
C ASP A 81 -4.75 -16.52 -4.01
N ARG A 82 -5.21 -16.30 -2.77
CA ARG A 82 -5.78 -17.38 -1.97
C ARG A 82 -7.11 -17.89 -2.53
N ALA A 83 -7.95 -17.01 -3.09
CA ALA A 83 -9.17 -17.43 -3.76
C ALA A 83 -8.86 -18.32 -4.98
N TYR A 84 -7.81 -17.99 -5.73
CA TYR A 84 -7.33 -18.79 -6.85
C TYR A 84 -6.79 -20.15 -6.41
N GLU A 85 -5.98 -20.22 -5.35
CA GLU A 85 -5.51 -21.49 -4.78
C GLU A 85 -6.66 -22.44 -4.41
N LEU A 86 -7.74 -21.89 -3.86
CA LEU A 86 -8.91 -22.66 -3.46
C LEU A 86 -9.78 -23.11 -4.64
N ASN A 87 -9.80 -22.35 -5.74
CA ASN A 87 -10.58 -22.70 -6.92
C ASN A 87 -9.95 -22.19 -8.22
N PRO A 88 -8.91 -22.88 -8.73
CA PRO A 88 -8.15 -22.44 -9.91
C PRO A 88 -8.87 -22.69 -11.24
N ASN A 89 -9.97 -23.46 -11.21
CA ASN A 89 -10.76 -23.78 -12.41
C ASN A 89 -11.93 -22.81 -12.60
N SER A 90 -12.13 -21.87 -11.68
CA SER A 90 -13.14 -20.84 -11.83
C SER A 90 -12.63 -19.73 -12.75
N ARG A 91 -13.26 -19.60 -13.93
CA ARG A 91 -12.95 -18.54 -14.90
C ARG A 91 -12.82 -17.15 -14.27
N ASP A 92 -13.82 -16.74 -13.48
CA ASP A 92 -13.86 -15.40 -12.91
C ASP A 92 -12.75 -15.16 -11.88
N ILE A 93 -12.37 -16.20 -11.12
CA ILE A 93 -11.29 -16.10 -10.13
C ILE A 93 -9.93 -16.05 -10.85
N THR A 94 -9.73 -16.91 -11.84
CA THR A 94 -8.52 -16.94 -12.65
C THR A 94 -8.34 -15.63 -13.43
N LEU A 95 -9.42 -15.05 -13.94
CA LEU A 95 -9.43 -13.73 -14.56
C LEU A 95 -9.04 -12.63 -13.56
N LEU A 96 -9.59 -12.65 -12.35
CA LEU A 96 -9.20 -11.69 -11.31
C LEU A 96 -7.72 -11.84 -10.91
N ALA A 97 -7.24 -13.07 -10.80
CA ALA A 97 -5.86 -13.35 -10.45
C ALA A 97 -4.89 -12.98 -11.60
N SER A 98 -5.32 -13.06 -12.87
CA SER A 98 -4.47 -12.73 -14.02
C SER A 98 -4.09 -11.25 -14.12
N TYR A 99 -4.86 -10.36 -13.48
CA TYR A 99 -4.47 -8.95 -13.32
C TYR A 99 -3.21 -8.77 -12.48
N TYR A 100 -2.96 -9.66 -11.52
CA TYR A 100 -1.81 -9.60 -10.60
C TYR A 100 -0.71 -10.61 -10.96
N ARG A 101 -1.06 -11.67 -11.71
CA ARG A 101 -0.17 -12.75 -12.14
C ARG A 101 -0.29 -12.94 -13.65
N PRO A 102 0.58 -12.32 -14.45
CA PRO A 102 0.48 -12.38 -15.90
C PRO A 102 0.59 -13.81 -16.44
N GLU A 103 1.26 -14.73 -15.74
CA GLU A 103 1.30 -16.15 -16.11
C GLU A 103 -0.07 -16.82 -16.19
N LEU A 104 -1.09 -16.29 -15.50
CA LEU A 104 -2.45 -16.86 -15.50
C LEU A 104 -3.26 -16.46 -16.74
N LYS A 105 -2.80 -15.52 -17.56
CA LYS A 105 -3.52 -15.08 -18.76
C LYS A 105 -3.73 -16.22 -19.76
N GLU A 106 -2.76 -17.11 -19.91
CA GLU A 106 -2.90 -18.29 -20.78
C GLU A 106 -3.96 -19.24 -20.22
N ARG A 107 -3.98 -19.45 -18.90
CA ARG A 107 -4.99 -20.28 -18.24
C ARG A 107 -6.41 -19.68 -18.32
N VAL A 108 -6.53 -18.36 -18.38
CA VAL A 108 -7.83 -17.72 -18.68
C VAL A 108 -8.31 -18.08 -20.08
N LYS A 109 -7.44 -18.07 -21.10
CA LYS A 109 -7.82 -18.48 -22.46
C LYS A 109 -8.20 -19.96 -22.55
N GLU A 110 -7.54 -20.83 -21.77
CA GLU A 110 -7.92 -22.24 -21.67
C GLU A 110 -9.32 -22.41 -21.07
N LEU A 111 -9.66 -21.61 -20.05
CA LEU A 111 -10.96 -21.65 -19.37
C LEU A 111 -12.07 -20.91 -20.12
N ASP A 112 -11.73 -19.89 -20.91
CA ASP A 112 -12.63 -19.10 -21.74
C ASP A 112 -11.93 -18.73 -23.07
N PRO A 113 -12.04 -19.59 -24.10
CA PRO A 113 -11.39 -19.38 -25.40
C PRO A 113 -11.85 -18.12 -26.14
N LEU A 114 -12.99 -17.53 -25.73
CA LEU A 114 -13.54 -16.32 -26.32
C LEU A 114 -13.07 -15.05 -25.60
N TRP A 115 -12.22 -15.19 -24.57
CA TRP A 115 -11.70 -14.05 -23.82
C TRP A 115 -10.56 -13.36 -24.58
N ASN A 116 -10.85 -12.16 -25.09
CA ASN A 116 -9.93 -11.41 -25.97
C ASN A 116 -9.02 -10.40 -25.24
N GLY A 117 -8.91 -10.48 -23.91
CA GLY A 117 -7.89 -9.74 -23.16
C GLY A 117 -7.97 -8.21 -23.18
N GLN A 118 -9.19 -7.64 -23.12
CA GLN A 118 -9.38 -6.19 -22.94
C GLN A 118 -8.93 -5.71 -21.55
#